data_AF-A0A6P1EI54-F1
#
_entry.id   AF-A0A6P1EI54-F1
#
_cell.length_a   1.000
_cell.length_b   1.000
_cell.length_c   1.000
_cell.angle_alpha   90.00
_cell.angle_beta   90.00
_cell.angle_gamma   90.00
#
_symmetry.space_group_name_H-M   'P 1'
#
loop_
_entity.id
_entity.type
_entity.pdbx_description
1 polymer ?
#
loop_
_entity_poly.entity_id
_entity_poly.type
_entity_poly.pdbx_seq_one_letter_code
_entity_poly.pdbx_strand_id
1 'polypeptide(L)'
;MDPYFWRALSLLGDSRLLLPAAVTLMLLGYLDGRTPYRRWSWGLGAVGAAVLTSKLAFLGLGIGLTSPQFTGFSGHAAFSAAVWPVLFATATPRRPCLAAASGLILAALIAASRPPLHTHSWTEVIAGWLLGALAAAWAVRGAAPADFHRPYWTPAALAVGSVCLTLLWTVRPHTLLLLATGHPPH
;
A
#
# COMPACT_ATOMS: atom_id res chain seq x y z
N MET A 1 9.54 -21.75 8.79
CA MET A 1 9.10 -21.05 7.57
C MET A 1 10.31 -20.40 6.92
N ASP A 2 10.45 -20.49 5.60
CA ASP A 2 11.66 -20.06 4.90
C ASP A 2 11.85 -18.53 4.95
N PRO A 3 13.08 -18.03 5.20
CA PRO A 3 13.39 -16.59 5.18
C PRO A 3 13.00 -15.88 3.87
N TYR A 4 13.02 -16.62 2.74
CA TYR A 4 12.62 -16.12 1.43
C TYR A 4 11.13 -15.78 1.35
N PHE A 5 10.27 -16.55 2.02
CA PHE A 5 8.82 -16.32 2.04
C PHE A 5 8.48 -14.99 2.73
N TRP A 6 9.06 -14.75 3.90
CA TRP A 6 8.86 -13.50 4.63
C TRP A 6 9.40 -12.28 3.90
N ARG A 7 10.55 -12.45 3.22
CA ARG A 7 11.12 -11.39 2.38
C ARG A 7 10.23 -11.08 1.18
N ALA A 8 9.68 -12.10 0.52
CA ALA A 8 8.73 -11.90 -0.57
C ALA A 8 7.48 -11.15 -0.10
N LEU A 9 6.89 -11.53 1.03
CA LEU A 9 5.76 -10.80 1.63
C LEU A 9 6.11 -9.34 1.93
N SER A 10 7.30 -9.07 2.45
CA SER A 10 7.76 -7.70 2.72
C SER A 10 7.89 -6.86 1.43
N LEU A 11 8.34 -7.47 0.33
CA LEU A 11 8.42 -6.82 -0.99
C LEU A 11 7.04 -6.48 -1.55
N LEU A 12 6.05 -7.36 -1.34
CA LEU A 12 4.66 -7.11 -1.74
C LEU A 12 4.01 -5.94 -0.97
N GLY A 13 4.54 -5.62 0.20
CA GLY A 13 4.13 -4.44 0.98
C GLY A 13 4.89 -3.16 0.63
N ASP A 14 5.92 -3.23 -0.22
CA ASP A 14 6.80 -2.09 -0.48
C ASP A 14 6.04 -0.96 -1.19
N SER A 15 6.17 0.25 -0.66
CA SER A 15 5.52 1.44 -1.23
C SER A 15 6.02 1.75 -2.66
N ARG A 16 7.24 1.35 -3.00
CA ARG A 16 7.81 1.48 -4.37
C ARG A 16 7.10 0.60 -5.39
N LEU A 17 6.47 -0.49 -4.94
CA LEU A 17 5.62 -1.35 -5.76
C LEU A 17 4.16 -0.86 -5.71
N LEU A 18 3.63 -0.66 -4.50
CA LEU A 18 2.20 -0.40 -4.29
C LEU A 18 1.75 0.98 -4.77
N LEU A 19 2.54 2.04 -4.56
CA LEU A 19 2.13 3.39 -4.95
C LEU A 19 2.06 3.56 -6.48
N PRO A 20 3.06 3.14 -7.28
CA PRO A 20 2.96 3.25 -8.74
C PRO A 20 1.88 2.33 -9.32
N ALA A 21 1.71 1.12 -8.77
CA ALA A 21 0.60 0.25 -9.14
C ALA A 21 -0.75 0.92 -8.86
N ALA A 22 -0.87 1.58 -7.71
CA ALA A 22 -2.09 2.27 -7.34
C ALA A 22 -2.38 3.46 -8.27
N VAL A 23 -1.39 4.31 -8.52
CA VAL A 23 -1.50 5.45 -9.46
C VAL A 23 -1.92 4.96 -10.85
N THR A 24 -1.36 3.85 -11.32
CA THR A 24 -1.73 3.26 -12.62
C THR A 24 -3.22 2.90 -12.65
N LEU A 25 -3.74 2.20 -11.63
CA LEU A 25 -5.17 1.88 -11.54
C LEU A 25 -6.05 3.13 -11.40
N MET A 26 -5.61 4.14 -10.65
CA MET A 26 -6.33 5.39 -10.53
C MET A 26 -6.48 6.05 -11.91
N LEU A 27 -5.37 6.21 -12.64
CA LEU A 27 -5.37 6.81 -13.97
C LEU A 27 -6.27 6.04 -14.95
N LEU A 28 -6.12 4.72 -15.04
CA LEU A 28 -6.95 3.89 -15.91
C LEU A 28 -8.45 4.01 -15.54
N GLY A 29 -8.77 3.98 -14.25
CA GLY A 29 -10.14 4.14 -13.76
C GLY A 29 -10.74 5.52 -14.01
N TYR A 30 -9.94 6.59 -13.91
CA TYR A 30 -10.34 7.95 -14.25
C TYR A 30 -10.60 8.11 -15.75
N LEU A 31 -9.71 7.61 -16.59
CA LEU A 31 -9.82 7.69 -18.05
C LEU A 31 -11.03 6.92 -18.59
N ASP A 32 -11.36 5.77 -17.99
CA ASP A 32 -12.53 4.96 -18.37
C ASP A 32 -13.84 5.44 -17.69
N GLY A 33 -13.79 6.46 -16.83
CA GLY A 33 -14.97 7.04 -16.18
C GLY A 33 -15.62 6.18 -15.09
N ARG A 34 -14.86 5.30 -14.44
CA ARG A 34 -15.41 4.29 -13.52
C ARG A 34 -15.49 4.78 -12.07
N THR A 35 -16.71 4.81 -11.54
CA THR A 35 -16.99 5.29 -10.18
C THR A 35 -16.23 4.56 -9.05
N PRO A 36 -16.08 3.22 -9.05
CA PRO A 36 -15.36 2.53 -7.97
C PRO A 36 -13.90 2.97 -7.83
N TYR A 37 -13.18 3.17 -8.93
CA TYR A 37 -11.79 3.61 -8.91
C TYR A 37 -11.66 5.07 -8.46
N ARG A 38 -12.64 5.93 -8.78
CA ARG A 38 -12.68 7.31 -8.26
C ARG A 38 -12.94 7.34 -6.76
N ARG A 39 -13.92 6.57 -6.27
CA ARG A 39 -14.17 6.43 -4.81
C ARG A 39 -12.94 5.88 -4.11
N TRP A 40 -12.36 4.82 -4.65
CA TRP A 40 -11.13 4.26 -4.14
C TRP A 40 -9.99 5.27 -4.10
N SER A 41 -9.84 6.10 -5.13
CA SER A 41 -8.81 7.15 -5.18
C SER A 41 -8.93 8.14 -4.01
N TRP A 42 -10.16 8.59 -3.73
CA TRP A 42 -10.43 9.44 -2.57
C TRP A 42 -10.17 8.71 -1.25
N GLY A 43 -10.54 7.44 -1.17
CA GLY A 43 -10.28 6.60 0.00
C GLY A 43 -8.78 6.42 0.26
N LEU A 44 -8.00 6.14 -0.78
CA LEU A 44 -6.55 6.00 -0.71
C LEU A 44 -5.88 7.32 -0.31
N GLY A 45 -6.37 8.46 -0.84
CA GLY A 45 -5.92 9.78 -0.43
C GLY A 45 -6.19 10.06 1.05
N ALA A 46 -7.39 9.72 1.54
CA ALA A 46 -7.75 9.85 2.95
C ALA A 46 -6.88 8.94 3.86
N VAL A 47 -6.62 7.69 3.45
CA VAL A 47 -5.69 6.78 4.14
C VAL A 47 -4.30 7.40 4.22
N GLY A 48 -3.77 7.91 3.10
CA GLY A 48 -2.46 8.55 3.04
C GLY A 48 -2.37 9.78 3.94
N ALA A 49 -3.40 10.63 3.91
CA ALA A 49 -3.50 11.81 4.77
C ALA A 49 -3.54 11.41 6.26
N ALA A 50 -4.36 10.44 6.64
CA ALA A 50 -4.43 9.97 8.03
C ALA A 50 -3.11 9.39 8.53
N VAL A 51 -2.43 8.57 7.71
CA VAL A 51 -1.09 8.05 8.03
C VAL A 51 -0.09 9.21 8.19
N LEU A 52 -0.06 10.15 7.24
CA LEU A 52 0.87 11.28 7.28
C LEU A 52 0.61 12.18 8.51
N THR A 53 -0.64 12.57 8.74
CA THR A 53 -1.05 13.39 9.88
C THR A 53 -0.73 12.69 11.19
N SER A 54 -0.93 11.37 11.31
CA SER A 54 -0.59 10.64 12.53
C SER A 54 0.91 10.69 12.83
N LYS A 55 1.76 10.61 11.80
CA LYS A 55 3.22 10.73 11.95
C LYS A 55 3.67 12.16 12.23
N LEU A 56 3.06 13.14 11.57
CA LEU A 56 3.37 14.56 11.79
C LEU A 56 2.92 15.04 13.17
N ALA A 57 1.78 14.55 13.68
CA ALA A 57 1.34 14.84 15.03
C ALA A 57 2.33 14.29 16.07
N PHE A 58 2.88 13.09 15.83
CA PHE A 58 3.89 12.49 16.70
C PHE A 58 5.25 13.21 16.60
N LEU A 59 5.72 13.53 15.39
CA LEU A 59 7.04 14.13 15.16
C LEU A 59 7.10 15.64 15.40
N GLY A 60 6.05 16.38 15.01
CA GLY A 60 6.06 17.84 14.96
C GLY A 60 5.38 18.53 16.13
N LEU A 61 4.46 17.86 16.82
CA LEU A 61 3.70 18.47 17.92
C LEU A 61 4.01 17.85 19.29
N GLY A 62 4.77 16.76 19.34
CA GLY A 62 5.03 16.04 20.60
C GLY A 62 3.75 15.50 21.25
N ILE A 63 2.61 15.53 20.55
CA ILE A 63 1.34 14.97 20.96
C ILE A 63 1.40 13.47 20.67
N GLY A 64 2.36 12.78 21.28
CA GLY A 64 2.19 11.38 21.56
C GLY A 64 0.99 11.31 22.49
N LEU A 65 -0.14 10.80 22.00
CA LEU A 65 -1.17 10.29 22.90
C LEU A 65 -0.42 9.46 23.95
N THR A 66 -0.53 9.85 25.21
CA THR A 66 0.16 9.30 26.39
C THR A 66 -0.30 7.87 26.67
N SER A 67 -0.08 7.01 25.68
CA SER A 67 -0.22 5.57 25.67
C SER A 67 1.15 5.07 25.24
N PRO A 68 1.85 4.24 26.03
CA PRO A 68 3.23 3.84 25.76
C PRO A 68 3.46 3.04 24.46
N GLN A 69 2.44 2.89 23.60
CA GLN A 69 2.43 1.92 22.51
C GLN A 69 1.75 2.41 21.21
N PHE A 70 1.37 3.69 21.04
CA PHE A 70 0.78 4.15 19.78
C PHE A 70 1.39 5.46 19.29
N THR A 71 2.26 5.34 18.29
CA THR A 71 3.01 6.42 17.63
C THR A 71 2.42 6.83 16.28
N GLY A 72 1.46 6.08 15.76
CA GLY A 72 0.69 6.43 14.55
C GLY A 72 0.28 5.21 13.72
N PHE A 73 -0.48 5.43 12.63
CA PHE A 73 -0.91 4.34 11.77
C PHE A 73 0.28 3.74 10.99
N SER A 74 0.35 2.41 10.94
CA SER A 74 1.33 1.73 10.08
C SER A 74 1.00 1.95 8.60
N GLY A 75 1.79 2.79 7.94
CA GLY A 75 1.59 3.08 6.51
C GLY A 75 1.68 1.83 5.64
N HIS A 76 2.59 0.89 5.93
CA HIS A 76 2.70 -0.35 5.17
C HIS A 76 1.44 -1.21 5.29
N ALA A 77 0.92 -1.38 6.50
CA ALA A 77 -0.32 -2.13 6.71
C ALA A 77 -1.51 -1.43 6.04
N ALA A 78 -1.59 -0.10 6.17
CA ALA A 78 -2.66 0.71 5.60
C ALA A 78 -2.68 0.69 4.07
N PHE A 79 -1.55 0.95 3.41
CA PHE A 79 -1.49 0.93 1.95
C PHE A 79 -1.67 -0.48 1.40
N SER A 80 -1.12 -1.51 2.06
CA SER A 80 -1.34 -2.91 1.63
C SER A 80 -2.83 -3.27 1.67
N ALA A 81 -3.51 -2.92 2.77
CA ALA A 81 -4.94 -3.19 2.93
C ALA A 81 -5.83 -2.32 2.03
N ALA A 82 -5.36 -1.15 1.59
CA ALA A 82 -6.09 -0.30 0.66
C ALA A 82 -5.91 -0.70 -0.82
N VAL A 83 -4.76 -1.26 -1.20
CA VAL A 83 -4.38 -1.48 -2.61
C VAL A 83 -4.61 -2.92 -3.07
N TRP A 84 -4.18 -3.94 -2.29
CA TRP A 84 -4.30 -5.35 -2.69
C TRP A 84 -5.75 -5.81 -2.95
N PRO A 85 -6.74 -5.46 -2.11
CA PRO A 85 -8.13 -5.85 -2.37
C PRO A 85 -8.66 -5.34 -3.71
N VAL A 86 -8.30 -4.11 -4.10
CA VAL A 86 -8.77 -3.51 -5.35
C VAL A 86 -8.05 -4.09 -6.56
N LEU A 87 -6.75 -4.38 -6.46
CA LEU A 87 -6.01 -5.11 -7.49
C LEU A 87 -6.65 -6.48 -7.76
N PHE A 88 -7.03 -7.21 -6.69
CA PHE A 88 -7.63 -8.53 -6.81
C PHE A 88 -9.08 -8.47 -7.31
N ALA A 89 -9.88 -7.51 -6.85
CA ALA A 89 -11.22 -7.26 -7.38
C ALA A 89 -11.19 -6.96 -8.88
N THR A 90 -10.21 -6.17 -9.34
CA THR A 90 -9.99 -5.84 -10.76
C THR A 90 -9.55 -7.07 -11.56
N ALA A 91 -8.70 -7.93 -10.99
CA ALA A 91 -8.24 -9.16 -11.64
C ALA A 91 -9.33 -10.24 -11.73
N THR A 92 -10.24 -10.27 -10.76
CA THR A 92 -11.30 -11.29 -10.64
C THR A 92 -12.69 -10.64 -10.73
N PRO A 93 -13.06 -10.09 -11.89
CA PRO A 93 -14.26 -9.25 -12.02
C PRO A 93 -15.57 -10.01 -11.78
N ARG A 94 -15.58 -11.34 -11.92
CA ARG A 94 -16.77 -12.17 -11.68
C ARG A 94 -17.14 -12.26 -10.20
N ARG A 95 -16.18 -12.11 -9.29
CA ARG A 95 -16.37 -12.26 -7.84
C ARG A 95 -15.53 -11.21 -7.07
N PRO A 96 -15.76 -9.90 -7.32
CA PRO A 96 -14.87 -8.84 -6.85
C PRO A 96 -14.81 -8.76 -5.32
N CYS A 97 -15.91 -9.03 -4.61
CA CYS A 97 -15.92 -9.04 -3.15
C CYS A 97 -15.07 -10.16 -2.55
N LEU A 98 -15.13 -11.37 -3.12
CA LEU A 98 -14.33 -12.51 -2.66
C LEU A 98 -12.84 -12.28 -2.96
N ALA A 99 -12.53 -11.69 -4.11
CA ALA A 99 -11.18 -11.33 -4.47
C ALA A 99 -10.64 -10.18 -3.61
N ALA A 100 -11.47 -9.21 -3.26
CA ALA A 100 -11.12 -8.17 -2.30
C ALA A 100 -10.81 -8.77 -0.91
N ALA A 101 -11.61 -9.74 -0.46
CA ALA A 101 -11.37 -10.43 0.81
C ALA A 101 -10.03 -11.20 0.82
N SER A 102 -9.67 -11.89 -0.28
CA SER A 102 -8.36 -12.53 -0.36
C SER A 102 -7.20 -11.52 -0.42
N GLY A 103 -7.41 -10.35 -1.02
CA GLY A 103 -6.46 -9.24 -0.97
C GLY A 103 -6.26 -8.68 0.45
N LEU A 104 -7.32 -8.64 1.27
CA LEU A 104 -7.23 -8.25 2.68
C LEU A 104 -6.44 -9.26 3.52
N ILE A 105 -6.64 -10.56 3.25
CA ILE A 105 -5.86 -11.64 3.88
C ILE A 105 -4.38 -11.49 3.51
N LEU A 106 -4.07 -11.26 2.23
CA LEU A 106 -2.70 -10.99 1.79
C LEU A 106 -2.11 -9.77 2.51
N ALA A 107 -2.86 -8.67 2.61
CA ALA A 107 -2.43 -7.48 3.33
C ALA A 107 -2.14 -7.74 4.82
N ALA A 108 -2.92 -8.61 5.47
CA ALA A 108 -2.68 -9.03 6.84
C ALA A 108 -1.39 -9.86 6.96
N LEU A 109 -1.12 -10.77 6.02
CA LEU A 109 0.13 -11.53 5.97
C LEU A 109 1.36 -10.65 5.74
N ILE A 110 1.24 -9.66 4.84
CA ILE A 110 2.27 -8.65 4.60
C ILE A 110 2.55 -7.87 5.89
N ALA A 111 1.49 -7.41 6.57
CA ALA A 111 1.59 -6.69 7.83
C ALA A 111 2.25 -7.56 8.93
N ALA A 112 1.89 -8.84 9.00
CA ALA A 112 2.44 -9.82 9.94
C ALA A 112 3.85 -10.32 9.58
N SER A 113 4.39 -9.99 8.40
CA SER A 113 5.75 -10.36 7.99
C SER A 113 6.86 -9.49 8.61
N ARG A 114 6.51 -8.30 9.09
CA ARG A 114 7.43 -7.30 9.67
C ARG A 114 7.64 -7.29 11.20
N PRO A 115 6.82 -7.91 12.08
CA PRO A 115 6.94 -7.78 13.53
C PRO A 115 8.27 -8.18 14.19
N PRO A 116 9.19 -8.98 13.60
CA PRO A 116 10.48 -9.21 14.28
C PRO A 116 11.52 -8.10 14.06
N LEU A 117 11.27 -7.12 13.18
CA LEU A 117 12.34 -6.22 12.72
C LEU A 117 12.20 -4.76 13.18
N HIS A 118 11.02 -4.21 13.46
CA HIS A 118 10.87 -2.79 13.79
C HIS A 118 9.95 -2.55 15.01
N THR A 119 10.32 -1.53 15.78
CA THR A 119 9.77 -0.98 17.04
C THR A 119 8.30 -0.52 17.03
N HIS A 120 7.45 -1.13 16.21
CA HIS A 120 6.04 -0.77 16.07
C HIS A 120 5.15 -1.72 16.87
N SER A 121 4.14 -1.18 17.55
CA SER A 121 3.19 -2.01 18.30
C SER A 121 2.18 -2.68 17.36
N TRP A 122 1.66 -3.83 17.78
CA TRP A 122 0.60 -4.53 17.05
C TRP A 122 -0.65 -3.65 16.84
N THR A 123 -0.91 -2.70 17.74
CA THR A 123 -2.07 -1.79 17.61
C THR A 123 -1.92 -0.83 16.43
N GLU A 124 -0.72 -0.35 16.12
CA GLU A 124 -0.45 0.49 14.94
C GLU A 124 -0.66 -0.27 13.62
N VAL A 125 -0.23 -1.53 13.61
CA VAL A 125 -0.36 -2.44 12.47
C VAL A 125 -1.84 -2.74 12.21
N ILE A 126 -2.58 -3.12 13.24
CA ILE A 126 -4.02 -3.42 13.16
C ILE A 126 -4.79 -2.16 12.77
N ALA A 127 -4.51 -1.01 13.39
CA ALA A 127 -5.18 0.25 13.08
C ALA A 127 -4.93 0.68 11.64
N GLY A 128 -3.69 0.57 11.16
CA GLY A 128 -3.34 0.83 9.76
C GLY A 128 -4.10 -0.11 8.81
N TRP A 129 -4.07 -1.42 9.08
CA TRP A 129 -4.78 -2.41 8.26
C TRP A 129 -6.29 -2.13 8.19
N LEU A 130 -6.94 -1.84 9.31
CA LEU A 130 -8.37 -1.50 9.37
C LEU A 130 -8.69 -0.24 8.56
N LEU A 131 -7.86 0.79 8.67
CA LEU A 131 -8.02 2.04 7.92
C LEU A 131 -7.98 1.78 6.40
N GLY A 132 -7.01 0.98 5.93
CA GLY A 132 -6.92 0.58 4.52
C GLY A 132 -8.09 -0.31 4.09
N ALA A 133 -8.50 -1.25 4.94
CA ALA A 133 -9.62 -2.14 4.67
C ALA A 133 -10.95 -1.39 4.50
N LEU A 134 -11.16 -0.33 5.28
CA LEU A 134 -12.34 0.54 5.13
C LEU A 134 -12.34 1.26 3.77
N ALA A 135 -11.20 1.77 3.32
CA ALA A 135 -11.08 2.40 2.00
C ALA A 135 -11.34 1.41 0.86
N ALA A 136 -10.79 0.19 0.96
CA ALA A 136 -11.05 -0.89 0.00
C ALA A 136 -12.52 -1.33 -0.01
N ALA A 137 -13.13 -1.50 1.17
CA ALA A 137 -14.53 -1.86 1.29
C ALA A 137 -15.43 -0.76 0.70
N TRP A 138 -15.12 0.51 0.94
CA TRP A 138 -15.88 1.63 0.38
C TRP A 138 -15.81 1.67 -1.15
N ALA A 139 -14.66 1.33 -1.73
CA ALA A 139 -14.49 1.23 -3.18
C ALA A 139 -15.34 0.12 -3.81
N VAL A 140 -15.36 -1.06 -3.18
CA VAL A 140 -16.04 -2.26 -3.71
C VAL A 140 -17.54 -2.26 -3.36
N ARG A 141 -17.96 -1.52 -2.32
CA ARG A 141 -19.34 -1.46 -1.87
C ARG A 141 -20.26 -0.90 -2.96
N GLY A 142 -21.24 -1.72 -3.36
CA GLY A 142 -22.23 -1.36 -4.36
C GLY A 142 -21.68 -1.28 -5.79
N ALA A 143 -20.44 -1.74 -6.02
CA ALA A 143 -19.91 -1.91 -7.36
C ALA A 143 -20.46 -3.20 -7.98
N ALA A 144 -20.91 -3.13 -9.21
CA ALA A 144 -21.30 -4.30 -9.98
C ALA A 144 -20.05 -5.05 -10.49
N PRO A 145 -20.11 -6.37 -10.73
CA PRO A 145 -19.07 -7.12 -11.42
C PRO A 145 -18.58 -6.46 -12.73
N ALA A 146 -19.51 -5.80 -13.44
CA ALA A 146 -19.22 -5.05 -14.67
C ALA A 146 -18.27 -3.85 -14.45
N ASP A 147 -18.30 -3.23 -13.26
CA ASP A 147 -17.46 -2.07 -12.96
C ASP A 147 -15.98 -2.41 -12.81
N PHE A 148 -15.68 -3.68 -12.49
CA PHE A 148 -14.32 -4.21 -12.36
C PHE A 148 -13.86 -5.02 -13.57
N HIS A 149 -14.63 -5.11 -14.66
CA HIS A 149 -14.40 -6.01 -15.81
C HIS A 149 -13.21 -5.61 -16.69
N ARG A 150 -12.02 -5.48 -16.11
CA ARG A 150 -10.77 -5.08 -16.75
C ARG A 150 -9.59 -5.87 -16.16
N PRO A 151 -9.57 -7.20 -16.33
CA PRO A 151 -8.56 -8.07 -15.71
C PRO A 151 -7.13 -7.72 -16.15
N TYR A 152 -6.95 -7.14 -17.33
CA TYR A 152 -5.64 -6.72 -17.86
C TYR A 152 -5.05 -5.48 -17.18
N TRP A 153 -5.84 -4.73 -16.40
CA TRP A 153 -5.34 -3.56 -15.69
C TRP A 153 -4.47 -3.93 -14.48
N THR A 154 -4.79 -5.03 -13.82
CA THR A 154 -3.98 -5.55 -12.70
C THR A 154 -2.55 -5.90 -13.13
N PRO A 155 -2.29 -6.72 -14.17
CA PRO A 155 -0.94 -6.99 -14.60
C PRO A 155 -0.23 -5.75 -15.14
N ALA A 156 -0.93 -4.81 -15.78
CA ALA A 156 -0.34 -3.53 -16.19
C ALA A 156 0.13 -2.70 -14.98
N ALA A 157 -0.72 -2.58 -13.96
CA ALA A 157 -0.38 -1.88 -12.72
C ALA A 157 0.79 -2.54 -11.98
N LEU A 158 0.80 -3.88 -11.89
CA LEU A 158 1.91 -4.61 -11.26
C LEU A 158 3.20 -4.53 -12.09
N ALA A 159 3.12 -4.47 -13.42
CA ALA A 159 4.28 -4.28 -14.28
C ALA A 159 4.92 -2.91 -14.04
N VAL A 160 4.11 -1.83 -14.03
CA VAL A 160 4.58 -0.48 -13.70
C VAL A 160 5.18 -0.44 -12.30
N GLY A 161 4.47 -1.00 -11.31
CA GLY A 161 4.98 -1.10 -9.94
C GLY A 161 6.29 -1.87 -9.84
N SER A 162 6.46 -2.96 -10.60
CA SER A 162 7.68 -3.77 -10.59
C SER A 162 8.85 -3.02 -11.24
N VAL A 163 8.60 -2.30 -12.34
CA VAL A 163 9.60 -1.43 -12.97
C VAL A 163 10.02 -0.30 -12.01
N CYS A 164 9.07 0.36 -11.34
CA CYS A 164 9.42 1.36 -10.34
C CYS A 164 10.16 0.77 -9.15
N LEU A 165 9.78 -0.43 -8.68
CA LEU A 165 10.50 -1.13 -7.62
C LEU A 165 11.95 -1.39 -8.01
N THR A 166 12.22 -1.90 -9.22
CA THR A 166 13.60 -2.16 -9.67
C THR A 166 14.40 -0.88 -9.89
N LEU A 167 13.81 0.14 -10.50
CA LEU A 167 14.46 1.44 -10.74
C LEU A 167 14.74 2.20 -9.44
N LEU A 168 13.84 2.16 -8.46
CA LEU A 168 14.03 2.85 -7.18
C LEU A 168 14.83 2.00 -6.18
N TRP A 169 14.96 0.70 -6.43
CA TRP A 169 15.87 -0.17 -5.68
C TRP A 169 17.33 0.14 -5.96
N THR A 170 17.67 0.50 -7.20
CA THR A 170 19.04 0.86 -7.60
C THR A 170 19.46 2.23 -7.08
N VAL A 171 18.50 3.13 -6.82
CA VAL A 171 18.75 4.43 -6.17
C VAL A 171 18.90 4.22 -4.65
N ARG A 172 20.06 3.72 -4.23
CA ARG A 172 20.43 3.71 -2.82
C ARG A 172 20.89 5.11 -2.38
N PRO A 173 20.56 5.56 -1.16
CA PRO A 173 20.95 6.88 -0.66
C PRO A 173 22.48 7.11 -0.64
N HIS A 174 23.27 6.04 -0.62
CA HIS A 174 24.74 6.09 -0.68
C HIS A 174 25.26 6.54 -2.05
N THR A 175 24.56 6.21 -3.14
CA THR A 175 24.94 6.62 -4.50
C THR A 175 24.62 8.10 -4.74
N LEU A 176 23.55 8.59 -4.14
CA LEU A 176 23.19 10.02 -4.15
C LEU A 176 24.17 10.85 -3.30
N LEU A 177 24.65 10.32 -2.17
CA LEU A 177 25.70 10.97 -1.39
C LEU A 177 27.03 11.03 -2.16
N LEU A 178 27.43 9.94 -2.84
CA LEU A 178 28.65 9.93 -3.66
C LEU A 178 28.60 10.88 -4.87
N LEU A 179 27.43 11.03 -5.50
CA LEU A 179 27.23 12.00 -6.58
C LEU A 179 27.15 13.45 -6.06
N ALA A 180 26.66 13.66 -4.83
CA ALA A 180 26.57 14.97 -4.20
C ALA A 180 27.89 15.43 -3.54
N THR A 181 28.74 14.51 -3.07
CA THR A 181 30.01 14.85 -2.39
C THR A 181 31.23 14.84 -3.30
N GLY A 182 31.10 14.41 -4.57
CA GLY A 182 32.13 14.59 -5.60
C GLY A 182 33.50 13.94 -5.31
N HIS A 183 33.60 13.06 -4.31
CA HIS A 183 34.89 12.50 -3.91
C HIS A 183 35.12 11.13 -4.58
N PRO A 184 36.16 10.97 -5.42
CA PRO A 184 36.53 9.65 -5.92
C PRO A 184 37.10 8.79 -4.79
N PRO A 185 36.91 7.46 -4.83
CA PRO A 185 37.49 6.55 -3.85
C PRO A 185 39.02 6.53 -3.99
N HIS A 186 39.72 6.74 -2.88
CA HIS A 186 41.14 6.44 -2.71
C HIS A 186 41.33 4.96 -2.34
#